data_AF-A0A972KZX0-F1
#
_entry.id   AF-A0A972KZX0-F1
#
_cell.length_a   1.000
_cell.length_b   1.000
_cell.length_c   1.000
_cell.angle_alpha   90.00
_cell.angle_beta   90.00
_cell.angle_gamma   90.00
#
_symmetry.space_group_name_H-M   'P 1'
#
loop_
_entity.id
_entity.type
_entity.pdbx_description
1 polymer ?
#
loop_
_entity_poly.entity_id
_entity_poly.type
_entity_poly.pdbx_seq_one_letter_code
_entity_poly.pdbx_strand_id
1 'polypeptide(L)' 'MPKIGDNVFIGSVAKILGSVRIGHNVAVGANAVVTKDVQDSVVVPARIMK' A
#
# COMPACT_ATOMS: atom_id res chain seq x y z
N MET A 1 12.79 6.35 -1.86
CA MET A 1 11.91 6.09 -0.70
C MET A 1 10.47 6.10 -1.21
N PRO A 2 9.58 5.23 -0.71
CA PRO A 2 8.18 5.26 -1.10
C PRO A 2 7.54 6.60 -0.71
N LYS A 3 6.61 7.08 -1.53
CA LYS A 3 5.83 8.29 -1.25
C LYS A 3 4.46 7.88 -0.77
N ILE A 4 4.06 8.37 0.40
CA ILE A 4 2.79 8.05 1.03
C ILE A 4 1.93 9.31 1.02
N GLY A 5 0.73 9.22 0.47
CA GLY A 5 -0.26 10.30 0.49
C GLY A 5 -0.90 10.49 1.86
N ASP A 6 -1.93 11.32 1.90
CA ASP A 6 -2.68 11.64 3.12
C ASP A 6 -3.76 10.61 3.41
N ASN A 7 -4.09 10.43 4.70
CA ASN A 7 -5.12 9.50 5.15
C ASN A 7 -4.92 8.07 4.63
N VAL A 8 -3.70 7.55 4.80
CA VAL A 8 -3.33 6.19 4.40
C VAL A 8 -3.30 5.27 5.61
N PHE A 9 -4.07 4.17 5.55
CA PHE A 9 -3.97 3.09 6.52
C PHE A 9 -3.00 2.02 6.03
N ILE A 10 -2.02 1.65 6.85
CA ILE A 10 -1.07 0.57 6.57
C ILE A 10 -1.23 -0.50 7.63
N GLY A 11 -1.80 -1.64 7.22
CA GLY A 11 -1.99 -2.79 8.10
C GLY A 11 -0.65 -3.38 8.56
N SER A 12 -0.69 -4.01 9.73
CA SER A 12 0.48 -4.65 10.35
C SER A 12 1.19 -5.59 9.38
N VAL A 13 2.52 -5.59 9.43
CA VAL A 13 3.39 -6.49 8.64
C VAL A 13 3.27 -6.29 7.12
N ALA A 14 2.65 -5.18 6.65
CA ALA A 14 2.72 -4.79 5.26
C ALA A 14 4.15 -4.35 4.86
N LYS A 15 4.53 -4.63 3.62
CA LYS A 15 5.84 -4.26 3.04
C LYS A 15 5.61 -3.42 1.79
N ILE A 16 6.22 -2.25 1.76
CA ILE A 16 6.21 -1.35 0.61
C ILE A 16 7.62 -1.37 0.02
N LEU A 17 7.76 -1.94 -1.17
CA LEU A 17 9.05 -2.24 -1.79
C LEU A 17 9.29 -1.35 -3.00
N GLY A 18 10.41 -0.62 -2.98
CA GLY A 18 10.86 0.23 -4.08
C GLY A 18 10.36 1.68 -4.00
N SER A 19 10.55 2.41 -5.10
CA SER A 19 10.14 3.80 -5.27
C SER A 19 8.68 3.90 -5.73
N VAL A 20 7.77 3.36 -4.93
CA VAL A 20 6.32 3.36 -5.21
C VAL A 20 5.61 4.57 -4.59
N ARG A 21 4.53 5.01 -5.23
CA ARG A 21 3.61 6.04 -4.74
C ARG A 21 2.31 5.40 -4.24
N ILE A 22 1.96 5.67 -3.00
CA ILE A 22 0.63 5.40 -2.43
C ILE A 22 -0.17 6.72 -2.50
N GLY A 23 -1.35 6.66 -3.11
CA GLY A 23 -2.28 7.77 -3.20
C GLY A 23 -2.90 8.19 -1.86
N HIS A 24 -3.82 9.15 -1.92
CA HIS A 24 -4.59 9.64 -0.77
C HIS A 24 -5.78 8.73 -0.46
N ASN A 25 -6.23 8.64 0.79
CA ASN A 25 -7.38 7.83 1.21
C ASN A 25 -7.25 6.33 0.87
N VAL A 26 -6.04 5.78 0.97
CA VAL A 26 -5.75 4.37 0.63
C VAL A 26 -5.73 3.51 1.89
N ALA A 27 -6.26 2.29 1.81
CA ALA A 27 -6.12 1.28 2.85
C ALA A 27 -5.31 0.07 2.35
N VAL A 28 -4.15 -0.17 2.95
CA VAL A 28 -3.29 -1.34 2.69
C VAL A 28 -3.55 -2.40 3.74
N GLY A 29 -3.97 -3.59 3.31
CA GLY A 29 -4.24 -4.72 4.20
C GLY A 29 -2.99 -5.24 4.93
N ALA A 30 -3.18 -5.88 6.09
CA ALA A 30 -2.12 -6.55 6.83
C ALA A 30 -1.44 -7.64 5.98
N ASN A 31 -0.13 -7.82 6.12
CA ASN A 31 0.70 -8.72 5.28
C ASN A 31 0.70 -8.43 3.76
N ALA A 32 0.22 -7.26 3.30
CA ALA A 32 0.31 -6.90 1.88
C ALA A 32 1.74 -6.59 1.44
N VAL A 33 2.08 -6.93 0.19
CA VAL A 33 3.34 -6.55 -0.46
C VAL A 33 3.03 -5.61 -1.61
N VAL A 34 3.39 -4.34 -1.47
CA VAL A 34 3.15 -3.30 -2.48
C VAL A 34 4.43 -3.08 -3.28
N THR A 35 4.38 -3.41 -4.57
CA THR A 35 5.50 -3.26 -5.53
C THR A 35 5.16 -2.34 -6.70
N LYS A 36 3.94 -1.79 -6.73
CA LYS A 36 3.43 -0.90 -7.77
C LYS A 36 2.72 0.28 -7.13
N ASP A 37 2.63 1.37 -7.90
CA ASP A 37 1.90 2.55 -7.48
C ASP A 37 0.41 2.25 -7.25
N VAL A 38 -0.15 2.91 -6.23
CA VAL A 38 -1.55 2.77 -5.81
C VAL A 38 -2.23 4.12 -6.00
N GLN A 39 -3.36 4.12 -6.68
CA GLN A 39 -4.18 5.31 -6.93
C GLN A 39 -4.97 5.73 -5.67
N ASP A 40 -5.47 6.95 -5.67
CA ASP A 40 -6.26 7.51 -4.57
C ASP A 40 -7.56 6.71 -4.35
N SER A 41 -8.04 6.66 -3.11
CA SER A 41 -9.30 6.03 -2.71
C SER A 41 -9.41 4.53 -3.03
N VAL A 42 -8.27 3.83 -3.08
CA VAL A 42 -8.19 2.38 -3.35
C VAL A 42 -7.95 1.60 -2.06
N VAL A 43 -8.58 0.42 -1.97
CA VAL A 43 -8.25 -0.59 -0.96
C VAL A 43 -7.33 -1.63 -1.60
N VAL A 44 -6.13 -1.80 -1.04
CA VAL A 44 -5.16 -2.83 -1.43
C VAL A 44 -5.35 -4.06 -0.53
N PRO A 45 -5.98 -5.14 -1.04
CA PRO A 45 -6.12 -6.36 -0.25
C PRO A 45 -4.77 -7.05 -0.04
N ALA A 46 -4.66 -7.77 1.08
CA ALA A 46 -3.54 -8.68 1.28
C ALA A 46 -3.57 -9.76 0.20
N ARG A 47 -2.52 -9.83 -0.63
CA ARG A 47 -2.37 -10.88 -1.63
C ARG A 47 -1.26 -11.81 -1.20
N ILE A 48 -1.60 -13.06 -0.91
CA ILE A 48 -0.63 -14.15 -0.77
C ILE A 48 -0.11 -14.42 -2.19
N MET A 49 1.14 -14.06 -2.46
CA MET A 49 1.83 -14.59 -3.65
C MET A 49 2.14 -16.05 -3.33
N LYS A 50 1.32 -16.96 -3.85
CA LYS A 50 1.62 -18.40 -3.84
C LYS A 50 2.73 -18.69 -4.84
#